data_AF-A0A7S4E5D3-F1
#
_entry.id   AF-A0A7S4E5D3-F1
#
_cell.length_a   1.000
_cell.length_b   1.000
_cell.length_c   1.000
_cell.angle_alpha   90.00
_cell.angle_beta   90.00
_cell.angle_gamma   90.00
#
_symmetry.space_group_name_H-M   'P 1'
#
loop_
_entity.id
_entity.type
_entity.pdbx_description
1 polymer ?
#
loop_
_entity_poly.entity_id
_entity_poly.type
_entity_poly.pdbx_seq_one_letter_code
_entity_poly.pdbx_strand_id
1 'polypeptide(L)'
;LADGRPASLDAEVRRFAAWARPTHDERRARRLVVKRVEDAARAVWPRATCSVYGSSDTESTWFLSDLDLRVAPNEAMTFLSPSYAVEELAEALRERSALFGRVESRPRARVPIVVLQDRATRVSCDVSFADDGGPPVAAAPAHADHGDLMVFLKALLRDRDLAAPCVEIEFRAPRAIF
;
A
#
# COMPACT_ATOMS: atom_id res chain seq x y z
N LEU A 1 0.75 -38.82 16.69
CA LEU A 1 1.09 -37.78 17.68
C LEU A 1 2.37 -37.13 17.20
N ALA A 2 2.30 -35.87 16.76
CA ALA A 2 3.45 -35.14 16.23
C ALA A 2 4.52 -35.00 17.32
N ASP A 3 5.75 -35.37 16.98
CA ASP A 3 6.94 -35.31 17.82
C ASP A 3 7.06 -33.89 18.42
N GLY A 4 7.04 -33.79 19.76
CA GLY A 4 6.92 -32.56 20.54
C GLY A 4 8.14 -31.63 20.48
N ARG A 5 8.86 -31.61 19.36
CA ARG A 5 9.91 -30.63 19.08
C ARG A 5 9.26 -29.34 18.55
N PRO A 6 9.58 -28.17 19.13
CA PRO A 6 9.13 -26.90 18.55
C PRO A 6 9.66 -26.82 17.11
N ALA A 7 8.81 -26.33 16.21
CA ALA A 7 9.22 -26.10 14.83
C ALA A 7 10.42 -25.15 14.80
N SER A 8 11.32 -25.29 13.83
CA SER A 8 12.41 -24.31 13.69
C SER A 8 11.82 -22.91 13.45
N LEU A 9 12.57 -21.87 13.83
CA LEU A 9 12.17 -20.49 13.56
C LEU A 9 11.82 -20.29 12.07
N ASP A 10 12.60 -20.88 11.17
CA ASP A 10 12.34 -20.84 9.73
C ASP A 10 10.97 -21.43 9.36
N ALA A 11 10.59 -22.55 9.97
CA ALA A 11 9.30 -23.19 9.72
C ALA A 11 8.13 -22.36 10.29
N GLU A 12 8.33 -21.73 11.44
CA GLU A 12 7.33 -20.84 12.04
C GLU A 12 7.14 -19.55 11.23
N VAL A 13 8.23 -18.94 10.75
CA VAL A 13 8.19 -17.74 9.89
C VAL A 13 7.46 -18.05 8.58
N ARG A 14 7.77 -19.16 7.92
CA ARG A 14 7.07 -19.59 6.69
C ARG A 14 5.58 -19.85 6.95
N ARG A 15 5.24 -20.48 8.09
CA ARG A 15 3.85 -20.73 8.47
C ARG A 15 3.09 -19.43 8.72
N PHE A 16 3.72 -18.49 9.43
CA PHE A 16 3.16 -17.16 9.66
C PHE A 16 2.93 -16.42 8.34
N ALA A 17 3.94 -16.40 7.46
CA ALA A 17 3.82 -15.75 6.16
C ALA A 17 2.71 -16.36 5.30
N ALA A 18 2.56 -17.69 5.29
CA ALA A 18 1.46 -18.34 4.59
C ALA A 18 0.07 -17.94 5.13
N TRP A 19 -0.06 -17.83 6.46
CA TRP A 19 -1.29 -17.33 7.10
C TRP A 19 -1.54 -15.83 6.82
N ALA A 20 -0.46 -15.04 6.78
CA ALA A 20 -0.52 -13.59 6.63
C ALA A 20 -0.63 -13.11 5.16
N ARG A 21 -0.53 -14.01 4.19
CA ARG A 21 -0.83 -13.68 2.79
C ARG A 21 -2.35 -13.51 2.62
N PRO A 22 -2.82 -12.55 1.80
CA PRO A 22 -4.24 -12.40 1.53
C PRO A 22 -4.87 -13.70 1.04
N THR A 23 -6.10 -13.97 1.44
CA THR A 23 -6.96 -15.03 0.94
C THR A 23 -7.48 -14.71 -0.47
N HIS A 24 -8.18 -15.66 -1.10
CA HIS A 24 -8.83 -15.43 -2.38
C HIS A 24 -9.82 -14.24 -2.32
N ASP A 25 -10.62 -14.18 -1.25
CA ASP A 25 -11.67 -13.18 -1.10
C ASP A 25 -11.09 -11.80 -0.76
N GLU A 26 -10.03 -11.73 0.04
CA GLU A 26 -9.31 -10.48 0.28
C GLU A 26 -8.63 -9.96 -1.00
N ARG A 27 -8.04 -10.83 -1.83
CA ARG A 27 -7.54 -10.43 -3.16
C ARG A 27 -8.67 -9.92 -4.04
N ARG A 28 -9.84 -10.56 -4.00
CA ARG A 28 -11.02 -10.11 -4.76
C ARG A 28 -11.50 -8.75 -4.26
N ALA A 29 -11.54 -8.53 -2.95
CA ALA A 29 -11.88 -7.26 -2.34
C ALA A 29 -10.90 -6.16 -2.79
N ARG A 30 -9.59 -6.40 -2.72
CA ARG A 30 -8.56 -5.47 -3.20
C ARG A 30 -8.74 -5.11 -4.69
N ARG A 31 -8.99 -6.11 -5.56
CA ARG A 31 -9.30 -5.85 -6.99
C ARG A 31 -10.54 -4.99 -7.20
N LEU A 32 -11.57 -5.15 -6.38
CA LEU A 32 -12.77 -4.30 -6.46
C LEU A 32 -12.44 -2.85 -6.09
N VAL A 33 -11.57 -2.64 -5.10
CA VAL A 33 -11.14 -1.28 -4.73
C VAL A 33 -10.32 -0.63 -5.85
N VAL A 34 -9.39 -1.35 -6.47
CA VAL A 34 -8.64 -0.87 -7.66
C VAL A 34 -9.62 -0.35 -8.71
N LYS A 35 -10.64 -1.16 -9.05
CA LYS A 35 -11.63 -0.80 -10.06
C LYS A 35 -12.44 0.44 -9.66
N ARG A 36 -12.87 0.56 -8.39
CA ARG A 36 -13.61 1.74 -7.92
C ARG A 36 -12.79 3.01 -7.98
N VAL A 37 -11.50 2.94 -7.64
CA VAL A 37 -10.58 4.07 -7.76
C VAL A 37 -10.34 4.42 -9.22
N GLU A 38 -10.19 3.43 -10.10
CA GLU A 38 -10.10 3.64 -11.55
C GLU A 38 -11.35 4.32 -12.12
N ASP A 39 -12.54 3.86 -11.73
CA ASP A 39 -13.82 4.47 -12.15
C ASP A 39 -13.99 5.90 -11.60
N ALA A 40 -13.39 6.21 -10.46
CA ALA A 40 -13.34 7.57 -9.92
C ALA A 40 -12.39 8.46 -10.72
N ALA A 41 -11.17 7.96 -11.00
CA ALA A 41 -10.19 8.66 -11.82
C ALA A 41 -10.72 8.92 -13.24
N ARG A 42 -11.45 7.97 -13.84
CA ARG A 42 -12.04 8.10 -15.18
C ARG A 42 -13.13 9.16 -15.30
N ALA A 43 -13.73 9.60 -14.19
CA ALA A 43 -14.65 10.73 -14.23
C ALA A 43 -13.93 12.08 -14.34
N VAL A 44 -12.66 12.15 -13.92
CA VAL A 44 -11.80 13.33 -14.08
C VAL A 44 -11.03 13.24 -15.41
N TRP A 45 -10.39 12.10 -15.64
CA TRP A 45 -9.53 11.83 -16.80
C TRP A 45 -10.02 10.56 -17.53
N PRO A 46 -10.79 10.67 -18.63
CA PRO A 46 -11.48 9.54 -19.26
C PRO A 46 -10.60 8.35 -19.66
N ARG A 47 -9.31 8.59 -19.90
CA ARG A 47 -8.33 7.56 -20.29
C ARG A 47 -7.54 6.99 -19.11
N ALA A 48 -7.87 7.39 -17.88
CA ALA A 48 -7.14 6.98 -16.71
C ALA A 48 -7.14 5.46 -16.52
N THR A 49 -5.98 4.96 -16.11
CA THR A 49 -5.78 3.58 -15.65
C THR A 49 -5.28 3.56 -14.21
N CYS A 50 -5.70 2.57 -13.45
CA CYS A 50 -5.22 2.34 -12.08
C CYS A 50 -4.52 0.99 -11.99
N SER A 51 -3.34 0.96 -11.40
CA SER A 51 -2.56 -0.26 -11.18
C SER A 51 -2.06 -0.34 -9.74
N VAL A 52 -1.97 -1.55 -9.21
CA VAL A 52 -1.28 -1.80 -7.93
C VAL A 52 0.22 -1.61 -8.14
N TYR A 53 0.94 -1.10 -7.14
CA TYR A 53 2.39 -1.02 -7.18
C TYR A 53 3.02 -1.37 -5.82
N GLY A 54 4.35 -1.33 -5.74
CA GLY A 54 5.07 -1.41 -4.47
C GLY A 54 4.86 -2.73 -3.76
N SER A 55 4.61 -2.67 -2.45
CA SER A 55 4.54 -3.86 -1.61
C SER A 55 3.35 -4.76 -1.96
N SER A 56 2.28 -4.15 -2.46
CA SER A 56 1.03 -4.82 -2.84
C SER A 56 1.13 -5.63 -4.14
N ASP A 57 2.22 -5.47 -4.91
CA ASP A 57 2.49 -6.19 -6.17
C ASP A 57 3.58 -7.27 -6.02
N THR A 58 3.99 -7.57 -4.78
CA THR A 58 5.11 -8.51 -4.49
C THR A 58 4.71 -9.65 -3.56
N GLU A 59 5.59 -10.63 -3.41
CA GLU A 59 5.45 -11.73 -2.42
C GLU A 59 5.43 -11.27 -0.96
N SER A 60 5.76 -9.99 -0.70
CA SER A 60 5.72 -9.39 0.64
C SER A 60 4.34 -8.84 1.04
N THR A 61 3.29 -9.14 0.25
CA THR A 61 1.93 -8.65 0.50
C THR A 61 1.39 -9.23 1.80
N TRP A 62 0.95 -8.33 2.69
CA TRP A 62 0.35 -8.68 3.97
C TRP A 62 -1.14 -8.32 3.98
N PHE A 63 -2.02 -9.18 4.49
CA PHE A 63 -3.46 -8.94 4.46
C PHE A 63 -3.91 -7.63 5.14
N LEU A 64 -3.14 -7.14 6.13
CA LEU A 64 -3.38 -5.88 6.84
C LEU A 64 -2.63 -4.67 6.27
N SER A 65 -1.81 -4.85 5.23
CA SER A 65 -1.13 -3.71 4.61
C SER A 65 -2.10 -2.88 3.79
N ASP A 66 -1.85 -1.58 3.73
CA ASP A 66 -2.54 -0.69 2.82
C ASP A 66 -2.31 -1.12 1.36
N LEU A 67 -3.24 -0.74 0.50
CA LEU A 67 -3.19 -1.00 -0.93
C LEU A 67 -2.56 0.20 -1.65
N ASP A 68 -1.35 0.00 -2.18
CA ASP A 68 -0.60 1.01 -2.92
C ASP A 68 -1.11 1.05 -4.37
N LEU A 69 -1.73 2.16 -4.79
CA LEU A 69 -2.30 2.36 -6.13
C LEU A 69 -1.64 3.49 -6.89
N ARG A 70 -1.37 3.25 -8.17
CA ARG A 70 -0.87 4.26 -9.10
C ARG A 70 -1.96 4.58 -10.11
N VAL A 71 -2.29 5.87 -10.23
CA VAL A 71 -3.19 6.38 -11.28
C VAL A 71 -2.35 7.03 -12.37
N ALA A 72 -2.58 6.62 -13.61
CA ALA A 72 -2.03 7.24 -14.80
C ALA A 72 -3.17 7.82 -15.64
N PRO A 73 -3.28 9.16 -15.79
CA PRO A 73 -4.36 9.78 -16.55
C PRO A 73 -4.38 9.45 -18.05
N ASN A 74 -3.23 9.07 -18.63
CA ASN A 74 -3.06 8.69 -20.04
C ASN A 74 -3.57 9.74 -21.04
N GLU A 75 -3.44 11.01 -20.69
CA GLU A 75 -3.70 12.15 -21.54
C GLU A 75 -2.69 13.26 -21.26
N ALA A 76 -2.54 14.20 -22.20
CA ALA A 76 -1.57 15.28 -22.07
C ALA A 76 -1.96 16.18 -20.89
N MET A 77 -1.31 15.95 -19.75
CA MET A 77 -1.44 16.79 -18.56
C MET A 77 -0.57 18.05 -18.72
N THR A 78 -0.82 18.82 -19.78
CA THR A 78 0.05 19.94 -20.19
C THR A 78 0.09 21.08 -19.15
N PHE A 79 -0.81 21.08 -18.16
CA PHE A 79 -0.95 22.16 -17.17
C PHE A 79 -1.20 21.68 -15.73
N LEU A 80 -1.21 20.38 -15.45
CA LEU A 80 -1.63 19.82 -14.16
C LEU A 80 -0.40 19.36 -13.37
N SER A 81 -0.06 20.06 -12.28
CA SER A 81 0.96 19.58 -11.35
C SER A 81 0.49 18.31 -10.62
N PRO A 82 1.40 17.43 -10.15
CA PRO A 82 1.03 16.25 -9.34
C PRO A 82 0.19 16.60 -8.11
N SER A 83 0.47 17.75 -7.47
CA SER A 83 -0.32 18.27 -6.34
C SER A 83 -1.76 18.59 -6.73
N TYR A 84 -1.97 19.19 -7.89
CA TYR A 84 -3.31 19.50 -8.39
C TYR A 84 -4.08 18.22 -8.76
N ALA A 85 -3.41 17.25 -9.40
CA ALA A 85 -4.01 15.97 -9.73
C ALA A 85 -4.49 15.22 -8.46
N VAL A 86 -3.72 15.29 -7.38
CA VAL A 86 -4.10 14.74 -6.07
C VAL A 86 -5.36 15.40 -5.51
N GLU A 87 -5.51 16.71 -5.66
CA GLU A 87 -6.71 17.42 -5.21
C GLU A 87 -7.94 17.04 -6.03
N GLU A 88 -7.84 17.07 -7.36
CA GLU A 88 -8.92 16.69 -8.28
C GLU A 88 -9.42 15.26 -8.04
N LEU A 89 -8.48 14.31 -7.90
CA LEU A 89 -8.84 12.93 -7.61
C LEU A 89 -9.50 12.79 -6.24
N ALA A 90 -9.00 13.52 -5.23
CA ALA A 90 -9.61 13.50 -3.90
C ALA A 90 -11.04 14.06 -3.93
N GLU A 91 -11.32 15.09 -4.72
CA GLU A 91 -12.68 15.60 -4.92
C GLU A 91 -13.58 14.57 -5.59
N ALA A 92 -13.16 13.97 -6.70
CA ALA A 92 -13.92 12.92 -7.38
C ALA A 92 -14.19 11.69 -6.48
N LEU A 93 -13.25 11.34 -5.59
CA LEU A 93 -13.44 10.28 -4.59
C LEU A 93 -14.42 10.71 -3.48
N ARG A 94 -14.41 11.97 -3.05
CA ARG A 94 -15.35 12.50 -2.05
C ARG A 94 -16.79 12.56 -2.57
N GLU A 95 -16.99 12.88 -3.85
CA GLU A 95 -18.31 12.80 -4.48
C GLU A 95 -18.90 11.38 -4.42
N ARG A 96 -18.03 10.36 -4.37
CA ARG A 96 -18.38 8.95 -4.19
C ARG A 96 -18.36 8.53 -2.72
N SER A 97 -18.79 9.40 -1.80
CA SER A 97 -18.82 9.15 -0.35
C SER A 97 -19.64 7.93 0.09
N ALA A 98 -20.51 7.40 -0.77
CA ALA A 98 -21.20 6.12 -0.53
C ALA A 98 -20.25 4.90 -0.64
N LEU A 99 -19.19 5.01 -1.44
CA LEU A 99 -18.19 3.96 -1.67
C LEU A 99 -16.96 4.14 -0.77
N PHE A 100 -16.53 5.38 -0.57
CA PHE A 100 -15.29 5.69 0.14
C PHE A 100 -15.57 6.34 1.51
N GLY A 101 -14.75 5.98 2.49
CA GLY A 101 -14.76 6.52 3.84
C GLY A 101 -14.10 7.90 3.88
N ARG A 102 -13.22 8.10 4.87
CA ARG A 102 -12.41 9.33 4.97
C ARG A 102 -11.42 9.37 3.81
N VAL A 103 -11.46 10.44 3.01
CA VAL A 103 -10.55 10.71 1.89
C VAL A 103 -9.69 11.94 2.24
N GLU A 104 -8.39 11.73 2.38
CA GLU A 104 -7.40 12.76 2.69
C GLU A 104 -6.47 12.98 1.50
N SER A 105 -6.31 14.23 1.07
CA SER A 105 -5.29 14.61 0.09
C SER A 105 -4.06 15.15 0.83
N ARG A 106 -2.87 14.75 0.40
CA ARG A 106 -1.58 15.24 0.92
C ARG A 106 -0.75 15.80 -0.24
N PRO A 107 -1.18 16.92 -0.87
CA PRO A 107 -0.55 17.46 -2.07
C PRO A 107 0.85 18.04 -1.83
N ARG A 108 1.20 18.34 -0.58
CA ARG A 108 2.48 18.94 -0.15
C ARG A 108 3.49 17.93 0.42
N ALA A 109 3.14 16.65 0.47
CA ALA A 109 4.08 15.62 0.87
C ALA A 109 5.19 15.46 -0.18
N ARG A 110 6.33 14.87 0.20
CA ARG A 110 7.44 14.57 -0.74
C ARG A 110 6.95 13.82 -1.98
N VAL A 111 5.99 12.91 -1.78
CA VAL A 111 5.22 12.27 -2.84
C VAL A 111 3.76 12.67 -2.63
N PRO A 112 3.16 13.48 -3.51
CA PRO A 112 1.74 13.81 -3.45
C PRO A 112 0.89 12.55 -3.48
N ILE A 113 -0.02 12.41 -2.51
CA ILE A 113 -0.77 11.17 -2.29
C ILE A 113 -2.21 11.44 -1.82
N VAL A 114 -3.15 10.60 -2.24
CA VAL A 114 -4.51 10.53 -1.69
C VAL A 114 -4.62 9.28 -0.82
N VAL A 115 -4.96 9.45 0.45
CA VAL A 115 -5.19 8.36 1.40
C VAL A 115 -6.69 8.17 1.58
N LEU A 116 -7.19 6.95 1.43
CA LEU A 116 -8.61 6.65 1.60
C LEU A 116 -8.86 5.25 2.16
N GLN A 117 -10.10 4.99 2.56
CA GLN A 117 -10.56 3.65 2.91
C GLN A 117 -11.84 3.30 2.13
N ASP A 118 -11.90 2.11 1.53
CA ASP A 118 -13.12 1.59 0.94
C ASP A 118 -14.13 1.16 2.02
N ARG A 119 -15.37 1.64 1.94
CA ARG A 119 -16.37 1.37 2.99
C ARG A 119 -16.79 -0.10 3.05
N ALA A 120 -16.98 -0.74 1.91
CA ALA A 120 -17.53 -2.08 1.83
C ALA A 120 -16.51 -3.13 2.29
N THR A 121 -15.25 -2.96 1.88
CA THR A 121 -14.17 -3.93 2.13
C THR A 121 -13.28 -3.56 3.30
N ARG A 122 -13.36 -2.31 3.79
CA ARG A 122 -12.47 -1.73 4.81
C ARG A 122 -11.00 -1.68 4.42
N VAL A 123 -10.67 -1.92 3.14
CA VAL A 123 -9.29 -1.82 2.65
C VAL A 123 -8.88 -0.35 2.58
N SER A 124 -7.81 -0.02 3.28
CA SER A 124 -7.14 1.28 3.20
C SER A 124 -6.24 1.32 1.96
N CYS A 125 -6.17 2.47 1.30
CA CYS A 125 -5.44 2.65 0.05
C CYS A 125 -4.71 3.99 0.02
N ASP A 126 -3.53 3.93 -0.56
CA ASP A 126 -2.64 5.06 -0.80
C ASP A 126 -2.50 5.23 -2.32
N VAL A 127 -2.99 6.35 -2.85
CA VAL A 127 -3.07 6.60 -4.29
C VAL A 127 -2.08 7.69 -4.70
N SER A 128 -1.09 7.32 -5.49
CA SER A 128 -0.12 8.21 -6.09
C SER A 128 -0.32 8.31 -7.61
N PHE A 129 0.32 9.31 -8.22
CA PHE A 129 0.31 9.50 -9.67
C PHE A 129 1.58 8.93 -10.29
N ALA A 130 1.47 8.42 -11.51
CA ALA A 130 2.65 8.10 -12.31
C ALA A 130 3.36 9.41 -12.68
N ASP A 131 4.66 9.50 -12.38
CA ASP A 131 5.49 10.55 -12.96
C ASP A 131 5.46 10.42 -14.50
N ASP A 132 5.41 11.55 -15.17
CA ASP A 132 5.30 11.81 -16.61
C ASP A 132 6.49 11.31 -17.47
N GLY A 133 7.11 10.19 -17.08
CA GLY A 133 8.19 9.54 -17.82
C GLY A 133 9.19 8.75 -16.99
N GLY A 134 8.99 8.62 -15.68
CA GLY A 134 9.80 7.71 -14.86
C GLY A 134 9.49 6.26 -15.25
N PRO A 135 10.50 5.38 -15.45
CA PRO A 135 10.21 3.96 -15.60
C PRO A 135 9.36 3.52 -14.41
N PRO A 136 8.38 2.61 -14.60
CA PRO A 136 7.69 2.04 -13.45
C PRO A 136 8.77 1.60 -12.49
N VAL A 137 8.73 2.11 -11.25
CA VAL A 137 9.66 1.66 -10.20
C VAL A 137 9.46 0.15 -10.11
N ALA A 138 10.28 -0.58 -10.85
CA ALA A 138 10.30 -2.02 -10.83
C ALA A 138 10.60 -2.34 -9.38
N ALA A 139 9.74 -3.13 -8.76
CA ALA A 139 10.02 -3.64 -7.42
C ALA A 139 11.46 -4.16 -7.47
N ALA A 140 12.33 -3.57 -6.64
CA ALA A 140 13.71 -4.01 -6.60
C ALA A 140 13.66 -5.54 -6.38
N PRO A 141 14.30 -6.36 -7.23
CA PRO A 141 14.23 -7.82 -7.14
C PRO A 141 14.84 -8.35 -5.83
N ALA A 142 15.44 -7.48 -5.01
CA ALA A 142 16.20 -7.76 -3.81
C ALA A 142 15.48 -8.57 -2.72
N HIS A 143 14.17 -8.80 -2.82
CA HIS A 143 13.40 -9.51 -1.79
C HIS A 143 12.53 -10.65 -2.30
N ALA A 144 12.65 -11.08 -3.57
CA ALA A 144 11.91 -12.25 -4.06
C ALA A 144 12.18 -13.49 -3.19
N ASP A 145 13.43 -13.69 -2.75
CA ASP A 145 13.82 -14.80 -1.87
C ASP A 145 13.49 -14.58 -0.38
N HIS A 146 13.01 -13.38 0.02
CA HIS A 146 12.81 -12.98 1.42
C HIS A 146 11.37 -12.54 1.74
N GLY A 147 10.40 -12.81 0.85
CA GLY A 147 9.00 -12.36 1.02
C GLY A 147 8.42 -12.75 2.39
N ASP A 148 8.66 -13.98 2.84
CA ASP A 148 8.16 -14.48 4.12
C ASP A 148 8.74 -13.72 5.33
N LEU A 149 10.04 -13.42 5.30
CA LEU A 149 10.70 -12.64 6.34
C LEU A 149 10.19 -11.20 6.36
N MET A 150 9.94 -10.61 5.19
CA MET A 150 9.38 -9.27 5.09
C MET A 150 7.96 -9.19 5.67
N VAL A 151 7.12 -10.19 5.43
CA VAL A 151 5.77 -10.27 6.02
C VAL A 151 5.87 -10.38 7.54
N PHE A 152 6.77 -11.23 8.05
CA PHE A 152 6.99 -11.37 9.49
C PHE A 152 7.49 -10.06 10.14
N LEU A 153 8.47 -9.39 9.52
CA LEU A 153 9.02 -8.13 10.01
C LEU A 153 7.96 -7.02 10.01
N LYS A 154 7.15 -6.91 8.95
CA LYS A 154 6.02 -5.96 8.90
C LYS A 154 5.05 -6.19 10.06
N ALA A 155 4.71 -7.44 10.34
CA ALA A 155 3.83 -7.79 11.45
C ALA A 155 4.44 -7.41 12.81
N LEU A 156 5.72 -7.73 13.02
CA LEU A 156 6.44 -7.38 14.24
C LEU A 156 6.52 -5.86 14.45
N LEU A 157 6.84 -5.10 13.41
CA LEU A 157 6.92 -3.65 13.48
C LEU A 157 5.54 -3.03 13.77
N ARG A 158 4.47 -3.55 13.19
CA ARG A 158 3.11 -3.08 13.50
C ARG A 158 2.70 -3.39 14.93
N ASP A 159 2.97 -4.59 15.42
CA ASP A 159 2.67 -4.99 16.81
C ASP A 159 3.36 -4.06 17.84
N ARG A 160 4.54 -3.55 17.48
CA ARG A 160 5.33 -2.63 18.30
C ARG A 160 5.05 -1.15 18.03
N ASP A 161 4.12 -0.83 17.15
CA ASP A 161 3.83 0.54 16.69
C ASP A 161 5.05 1.28 16.11
N LEU A 162 5.95 0.53 15.47
CA LEU A 162 7.19 1.02 14.82
C LEU A 162 7.05 1.15 13.30
N ALA A 163 5.85 0.91 12.76
CA ALA A 163 5.59 0.96 11.31
C ALA A 163 5.32 2.38 10.79
N ALA A 164 5.11 3.36 11.67
CA ALA A 164 4.94 4.74 11.27
C ALA A 164 6.24 5.30 10.67
N PRO A 165 6.18 6.15 9.63
CA PRO A 165 7.36 6.85 9.14
C PRO A 165 7.96 7.63 10.31
N CYS A 166 9.20 7.28 10.66
CA CYS A 166 9.89 7.82 11.81
C CYS A 166 9.96 9.34 11.72
N VAL A 167 9.16 10.02 12.54
CA VAL A 167 9.44 11.39 12.94
C VAL A 167 10.44 11.25 14.09
N GLU A 168 11.73 11.33 13.74
CA GLU A 168 12.89 11.22 14.63
C GLU A 168 13.05 9.87 15.37
N ILE A 169 13.87 8.99 14.80
CA ILE A 169 14.56 7.98 15.62
C ILE A 169 15.62 8.74 16.42
N GLU A 170 15.31 9.17 17.64
CA GLU A 170 16.36 9.36 18.64
C GLU A 170 17.00 7.99 18.86
N PHE A 171 18.22 7.82 18.37
CA PHE A 171 19.03 6.66 18.73
C PHE A 171 19.16 6.66 20.24
N ARG A 172 18.40 5.79 20.90
CA ARG A 172 18.55 5.54 22.33
C ARG A 172 19.99 5.06 22.52
N ALA A 173 20.81 5.90 23.13
CA ALA A 173 22.21 5.59 23.39
C ALA A 173 22.31 4.20 24.04
N PRO A 174 23.32 3.39 23.69
CA PRO A 174 23.48 2.07 24.27
C PRO A 174 23.49 2.22 25.80
N ARG A 175 22.58 1.51 26.47
CA ARG A 175 22.66 1.37 27.92
C ARG A 175 24.01 0.74 28.21
N ALA A 176 24.89 1.48 28.87
CA ALA A 176 26.12 0.93 29.42
C ALA A 176 25.71 -0.25 30.31
N ILE A 177 26.08 -1.44 29.88
CA ILE A 177 26.02 -2.63 30.71
C ILE A 177 27.23 -2.48 31.63
N PHE A 178 26.98 -2.17 32.91
CA PHE A 178 27.96 -2.30 33.98
C PHE A 178 28.12 -3.78 34.34
#